data_AF-H3H9B9-F1
#
_entry.id   AF-H3H9B9-F1
#
_cell.length_a   1.000
_cell.length_b   1.000
_cell.length_c   1.000
_cell.angle_alpha   90.00
_cell.angle_beta   90.00
_cell.angle_gamma   90.00
#
_symmetry.space_group_name_H-M   'P 1'
#
loop_
_entity.id
_entity.type
_entity.pdbx_description
1 polymer ?
#
loop_
_entity_poly.entity_id
_entity_poly.type
_entity_poly.pdbx_seq_one_letter_code
_entity_poly.pdbx_strand_id
1 'polypeptide(L)'
;MPLQDVLPLVQSEVQLKTLQMPVARQAVDSFYYHCAQEAEQKGLTEQFRQQLLQYFSDELFVVDETKPFVLGQALNEAAFGSVIKLHLAGGDTEAAWKLITKLRRAVTAQGTTPNKLHFRTVSPLLEHECKHGQFSSAYSRWQQLKQQDVEWTSAMEDVLVQMVIACVKNNEQQLNEYTEMPESESSESHFHAQMASLLHDLQLTCREVSPSNAQRLLYAFRDAKYTVENVPSDARMRNKCPCCGHALNKQGMSELERKHMLAAIESRRSKVVPEKSVKEYLDPFRDWLMLRHENFRLQSLASSLADGRPLHYVLDGPNIAYINQNFEAGTYRLDQVDAVARQLQAQGHLVSITMPAAYLAEKFVVRIRTKQYKAMRRQGKFATRERTREEKAIVERWKDEDMIFSCRTDFLSDDLFWLYASVLMGREGRVVTNDQGRDHVFALLNGYTSTKTTSQKKGKNSSDDAATSEDSKSPSISMDLVARWKDMTTVNIEIKHEEFAYNAVVAGNVATPIPIEYIRLRHPQPFSRVPQVTAPQHFHFPIADQADQNESANQKKRTRWICAHRNDQLDN
;
A
#
# COMPACT_ATOMS: atom_id res chain seq x y z
N MET A 1 -22.29 -34.39 17.28
CA MET A 1 -21.84 -35.80 17.17
C MET A 1 -20.35 -35.80 17.49
N PRO A 2 -19.85 -36.71 18.32
CA PRO A 2 -18.41 -36.84 18.57
C PRO A 2 -17.62 -37.00 17.26
N LEU A 3 -16.45 -36.38 17.13
CA LEU A 3 -15.68 -36.42 15.88
C LEU A 3 -15.27 -37.85 15.47
N GLN A 4 -15.09 -38.74 16.45
CA GLN A 4 -14.81 -40.16 16.21
C GLN A 4 -15.95 -40.88 15.48
N ASP A 5 -17.19 -40.51 15.75
CA ASP A 5 -18.38 -41.08 15.08
C ASP A 5 -18.61 -40.44 13.71
N VAL A 6 -18.08 -39.23 13.48
CA VAL A 6 -18.19 -38.50 12.21
C VAL A 6 -17.17 -39.00 11.19
N LEU A 7 -15.99 -39.45 11.62
CA LEU A 7 -14.93 -39.94 10.71
C LEU A 7 -15.42 -41.03 9.73
N PRO A 8 -16.11 -42.10 10.17
CA PRO A 8 -16.64 -43.11 9.26
C PRO A 8 -17.65 -42.56 8.25
N LEU A 9 -18.44 -41.54 8.64
CA LEU A 9 -19.40 -40.90 7.75
C LEU A 9 -18.69 -40.11 6.65
N VAL A 10 -17.63 -39.38 7.01
CA VAL A 10 -16.79 -38.65 6.04
C VAL A 10 -16.08 -39.64 5.10
N GLN A 11 -15.53 -40.74 5.63
CA GLN A 11 -14.91 -41.79 4.83
C GLN A 11 -15.88 -42.40 3.81
N SER A 12 -17.09 -42.74 4.25
CA SER A 12 -18.16 -43.25 3.39
C SER A 12 -18.57 -42.24 2.31
N GLU A 13 -18.74 -40.96 2.68
CA GLU A 13 -19.08 -39.90 1.74
C GLU A 13 -18.00 -39.71 0.68
N VAL A 14 -16.71 -39.73 1.06
CA VAL A 14 -15.58 -39.65 0.12
C VAL A 14 -15.53 -40.87 -0.80
N GLN A 15 -15.76 -42.08 -0.28
CA GLN A 15 -15.81 -43.30 -1.09
C GLN A 15 -16.97 -43.31 -2.08
N LEU A 16 -18.16 -42.86 -1.66
CA LEU A 16 -19.38 -42.88 -2.48
C LEU A 16 -19.42 -41.77 -3.53
N LYS A 17 -19.08 -40.55 -3.15
CA LYS A 17 -19.26 -39.36 -4.00
C LYS A 17 -17.98 -38.87 -4.65
N THR A 18 -16.81 -39.34 -4.20
CA THR A 18 -15.48 -38.89 -4.60
C THR A 18 -15.22 -37.41 -4.30
N LEU A 19 -13.95 -37.02 -4.19
CA LEU A 19 -13.58 -35.61 -3.98
C LEU A 19 -13.87 -34.71 -5.20
N GLN A 20 -14.29 -35.26 -6.34
CA GLN A 20 -14.75 -34.46 -7.48
C GLN A 20 -16.01 -33.66 -7.13
N MET A 21 -16.86 -34.19 -6.24
CA MET A 21 -18.10 -33.52 -5.83
C MET A 21 -17.83 -32.43 -4.78
N PRO A 22 -18.32 -31.18 -4.97
CA PRO A 22 -18.10 -30.09 -4.02
C PRO A 22 -18.60 -30.37 -2.59
N VAL A 23 -19.70 -31.13 -2.46
CA VAL A 23 -20.28 -31.48 -1.16
C VAL A 23 -19.34 -32.37 -0.34
N ALA A 24 -18.69 -33.35 -0.98
CA ALA A 24 -17.72 -34.21 -0.30
C ALA A 24 -16.50 -33.40 0.16
N ARG A 25 -16.00 -32.46 -0.66
CA ARG A 25 -14.91 -31.55 -0.28
C ARG A 25 -15.29 -30.65 0.90
N GLN A 26 -16.49 -30.09 0.91
CA GLN A 26 -16.98 -29.27 2.04
C GLN A 26 -17.12 -30.08 3.33
N ALA A 27 -17.54 -31.35 3.24
CA ALA A 27 -17.60 -32.24 4.40
C ALA A 27 -16.21 -32.50 4.98
N VAL A 28 -15.22 -32.78 4.13
CA VAL A 28 -13.81 -32.93 4.54
C VAL A 28 -13.28 -31.66 5.19
N ASP A 29 -13.46 -30.49 4.55
CA ASP A 29 -13.00 -29.21 5.11
C ASP A 29 -13.57 -28.95 6.51
N SER A 30 -14.89 -29.11 6.65
CA SER A 30 -15.60 -28.85 7.91
C SER A 30 -15.15 -29.82 9.00
N PHE A 31 -14.99 -31.10 8.64
CA PHE A 31 -14.54 -32.14 9.57
C PHE A 31 -13.12 -31.87 10.08
N TYR A 32 -12.16 -31.65 9.18
CA TYR A 32 -10.78 -31.37 9.59
C TYR A 32 -10.65 -30.03 10.33
N TYR A 33 -11.45 -29.03 9.98
CA TYR A 33 -11.51 -27.77 10.72
C TYR A 33 -11.90 -28.00 12.19
N HIS A 34 -12.95 -28.78 12.46
CA HIS A 34 -13.35 -29.10 13.83
C HIS A 34 -12.31 -29.98 14.56
N CYS A 35 -11.68 -30.93 13.86
CA CYS A 35 -10.58 -31.72 14.44
C CYS A 35 -9.41 -30.82 14.87
N ALA A 36 -9.04 -29.86 14.04
CA ALA A 36 -7.98 -28.91 14.36
C ALA A 36 -8.34 -28.03 15.58
N GLN A 37 -9.59 -27.58 15.68
CA GLN A 37 -10.06 -26.81 16.85
C GLN A 37 -10.02 -27.64 18.15
N GLU A 38 -10.48 -28.89 18.12
CA GLU A 38 -10.42 -29.77 19.30
C GLU A 38 -8.97 -30.10 19.68
N ALA A 39 -8.08 -30.29 18.70
CA ALA A 39 -6.66 -30.54 18.94
C ALA A 39 -5.96 -29.33 19.61
N GLU A 40 -6.26 -28.10 19.16
CA GLU A 40 -5.77 -26.88 19.80
C GLU A 40 -6.23 -26.75 21.26
N GLN A 41 -7.44 -27.22 21.57
CA GLN A 41 -8.03 -27.24 22.92
C GLN A 41 -7.60 -28.45 23.76
N LYS A 42 -6.71 -29.31 23.26
CA LYS A 42 -6.30 -30.59 23.88
C LYS A 42 -7.47 -31.55 24.14
N GLY A 43 -8.55 -31.43 23.39
CA GLY A 43 -9.73 -32.30 23.45
C GLY A 43 -9.60 -33.57 22.60
N LEU A 44 -8.64 -33.61 21.69
CA LEU A 44 -8.41 -34.74 20.77
C LEU A 44 -7.41 -35.74 21.35
N THR A 45 -7.73 -37.04 21.31
CA THR A 45 -6.77 -38.08 21.72
C THR A 45 -5.66 -38.25 20.70
N GLU A 46 -4.44 -38.56 21.18
CA GLU A 46 -3.27 -38.73 20.31
C GLU A 46 -3.46 -39.85 19.28
N GLN A 47 -4.06 -40.96 19.70
CA GLN A 47 -4.37 -42.09 18.80
C GLN A 47 -5.31 -41.67 17.67
N PHE A 48 -6.37 -40.90 17.99
CA PHE A 48 -7.31 -40.44 16.99
C PHE A 48 -6.67 -39.40 16.06
N ARG A 49 -5.84 -38.48 16.60
CA ARG A 49 -5.05 -37.53 15.81
C ARG A 49 -4.20 -38.26 14.76
N GLN A 50 -3.45 -39.28 15.16
CA GLN A 50 -2.61 -40.08 14.25
C GLN A 50 -3.45 -40.79 13.18
N GLN A 51 -4.61 -41.34 13.55
CA GLN A 51 -5.54 -41.96 12.61
C GLN A 51 -6.02 -40.96 11.54
N LEU A 52 -6.34 -39.73 11.94
CA LEU A 52 -6.75 -38.67 11.01
C LEU A 52 -5.62 -38.28 10.05
N LEU A 53 -4.40 -38.11 10.57
CA LEU A 53 -3.23 -37.75 9.76
C LEU A 53 -2.89 -38.86 8.75
N GLN A 54 -2.97 -40.13 9.17
CA GLN A 54 -2.74 -41.27 8.29
C GLN A 54 -3.79 -41.33 7.18
N TYR A 55 -5.07 -41.20 7.52
CA TYR A 55 -6.15 -41.16 6.53
C TYR A 55 -5.98 -40.01 5.53
N PHE A 56 -5.56 -38.83 5.99
CA PHE A 56 -5.29 -37.71 5.08
C PHE A 56 -4.16 -38.03 4.09
N SER A 57 -3.04 -38.58 4.59
CA SER A 57 -1.86 -38.89 3.78
C SER A 57 -2.13 -39.99 2.74
N ASP A 58 -2.82 -41.05 3.16
CA ASP A 58 -2.92 -42.29 2.39
C ASP A 58 -4.11 -42.30 1.43
N GLU A 59 -5.19 -41.59 1.77
CA GLU A 59 -6.46 -41.68 1.03
C GLU A 59 -6.86 -40.33 0.40
N LEU A 60 -6.61 -39.20 1.08
CA LEU A 60 -7.08 -37.89 0.61
C LEU A 60 -6.03 -37.14 -0.23
N PHE A 61 -4.75 -37.20 0.15
CA PHE A 61 -3.66 -36.48 -0.50
C PHE A 61 -2.62 -37.41 -1.12
N VAL A 62 -3.11 -38.27 -2.02
CA VAL A 62 -2.28 -39.12 -2.88
C VAL A 62 -1.96 -38.35 -4.16
N VAL A 63 -0.69 -38.03 -4.37
CA VAL A 63 -0.22 -37.39 -5.61
C VAL A 63 0.08 -38.50 -6.60
N ASP A 64 -0.78 -38.65 -7.60
CA ASP A 64 -0.61 -39.59 -8.71
C ASP A 64 0.19 -38.90 -9.82
N GLU A 65 1.35 -39.43 -10.19
CA GLU A 65 2.18 -38.87 -11.26
C GLU A 65 1.48 -38.89 -12.63
N THR A 66 0.42 -39.69 -12.79
CA THR A 66 -0.34 -39.83 -14.04
C THR A 66 -1.52 -38.86 -14.13
N LYS A 67 -1.92 -38.19 -13.03
CA LYS A 67 -3.06 -37.26 -13.01
C LYS A 67 -2.67 -35.91 -12.41
N PRO A 68 -3.02 -34.78 -13.06
CA PRO A 68 -2.72 -33.46 -12.50
C PRO A 68 -3.53 -33.20 -11.22
N PHE A 69 -2.84 -32.93 -10.10
CA PHE A 69 -3.47 -32.51 -8.85
C PHE A 69 -3.89 -31.04 -8.94
N VAL A 70 -5.19 -30.75 -9.05
CA VAL A 70 -5.69 -29.37 -9.12
C VAL A 70 -6.19 -28.91 -7.75
N LEU A 71 -5.48 -27.98 -7.11
CA LEU A 71 -5.88 -27.39 -5.83
C LEU A 71 -7.26 -26.71 -5.97
N GLY A 72 -8.14 -26.97 -5.02
CA GLY A 72 -9.53 -26.51 -5.06
C GLY A 72 -10.46 -27.36 -5.92
N GLN A 73 -9.98 -28.34 -6.69
CA GLN A 73 -10.80 -29.35 -7.38
C GLN A 73 -10.58 -30.75 -6.80
N ALA A 74 -9.32 -31.16 -6.64
CA ALA A 74 -8.95 -32.42 -6.01
C ALA A 74 -9.12 -32.35 -4.48
N LEU A 75 -8.68 -31.26 -3.87
CA LEU A 75 -8.90 -30.98 -2.45
C LEU A 75 -8.86 -29.47 -2.21
N ASN A 76 -9.65 -28.97 -1.27
CA ASN A 76 -9.63 -27.55 -0.93
C ASN A 76 -8.42 -27.23 -0.05
N GLU A 77 -7.90 -26.01 -0.20
CA GLU A 77 -6.72 -25.57 0.56
C GLU A 77 -6.98 -25.48 2.07
N ALA A 78 -8.24 -25.25 2.47
CA ALA A 78 -8.64 -25.16 3.86
C ALA A 78 -8.33 -26.44 4.65
N ALA A 79 -8.56 -27.62 4.06
CA ALA A 79 -8.21 -28.90 4.67
C ALA A 79 -6.71 -28.99 5.01
N PHE A 80 -5.82 -28.52 4.13
CA PHE A 80 -4.38 -28.52 4.40
C PHE A 80 -4.01 -27.64 5.59
N GLY A 81 -4.60 -26.44 5.71
CA GLY A 81 -4.41 -25.57 6.88
C GLY A 81 -4.81 -26.25 8.19
N SER A 82 -5.91 -27.00 8.18
CA SER A 82 -6.37 -27.77 9.35
C SER A 82 -5.44 -28.95 9.67
N VAL A 83 -4.96 -29.69 8.66
CA VAL A 83 -4.03 -30.82 8.86
C VAL A 83 -2.67 -30.35 9.37
N ILE A 84 -2.18 -29.21 8.89
CA ILE A 84 -0.98 -28.56 9.44
C ILE A 84 -1.17 -28.31 10.94
N LYS A 85 -2.30 -27.72 11.35
CA LYS A 85 -2.61 -27.52 12.78
C LYS A 85 -2.66 -28.84 13.57
N LEU A 86 -3.16 -29.93 12.99
CA LEU A 86 -3.16 -31.25 13.62
C LEU A 86 -1.74 -31.81 13.83
N HIS A 87 -0.83 -31.64 12.86
CA HIS A 87 0.58 -31.98 13.05
C HIS A 87 1.20 -31.16 14.19
N LEU A 88 0.94 -29.85 14.19
CA LEU A 88 1.45 -28.92 15.21
C LEU A 88 0.92 -29.21 16.62
N ALA A 89 -0.32 -29.68 16.74
CA ALA A 89 -0.89 -30.07 18.03
C ALA A 89 -0.13 -31.21 18.72
N GLY A 90 0.54 -32.08 17.95
CA GLY A 90 1.46 -33.09 18.48
C GLY A 90 2.93 -32.69 18.48
N GLY A 91 3.27 -31.45 18.11
CA GLY A 91 4.65 -30.97 18.04
C GLY A 91 5.42 -31.41 16.79
N ASP A 92 4.75 -32.00 15.79
CA ASP A 92 5.40 -32.55 14.59
C ASP A 92 5.67 -31.47 13.51
N THR A 93 6.50 -30.48 13.83
CA THR A 93 6.78 -29.33 12.93
C THR A 93 7.40 -29.74 11.58
N GLU A 94 8.26 -30.75 11.58
CA GLU A 94 8.87 -31.30 10.35
C GLU A 94 7.84 -32.01 9.46
N ALA A 95 6.86 -32.70 10.05
CA ALA A 95 5.80 -33.35 9.28
C ALA A 95 4.88 -32.29 8.63
N ALA A 96 4.55 -31.23 9.37
CA ALA A 96 3.82 -30.08 8.82
C ALA A 96 4.60 -29.42 7.66
N TRP A 97 5.91 -29.22 7.80
CA TRP A 97 6.74 -28.66 6.73
C TRP A 97 6.85 -29.57 5.50
N LYS A 98 6.97 -30.88 5.71
CA LYS A 98 6.93 -31.88 4.62
C LYS A 98 5.61 -31.82 3.86
N LEU A 99 4.48 -31.66 4.56
CA LEU A 99 3.17 -31.51 3.92
C LEU A 99 3.11 -30.25 3.05
N ILE A 100 3.59 -29.10 3.55
CA ILE A 100 3.66 -27.86 2.77
C ILE A 100 4.54 -28.05 1.53
N THR A 101 5.71 -28.67 1.68
CA THR A 101 6.63 -28.92 0.56
C THR A 101 6.02 -29.88 -0.47
N LYS A 102 5.32 -30.94 -0.03
CA LYS A 102 4.62 -31.88 -0.90
C LYS A 102 3.49 -31.17 -1.66
N LEU A 103 2.70 -30.34 -0.98
CA LEU A 103 1.65 -29.52 -1.60
C LEU A 103 2.22 -28.58 -2.66
N ARG A 104 3.32 -27.87 -2.33
CA ARG A 104 4.01 -26.98 -3.29
C ARG A 104 4.41 -27.71 -4.56
N ARG A 105 5.08 -28.86 -4.43
CA ARG A 105 5.50 -29.67 -5.59
C ARG A 105 4.31 -30.10 -6.45
N ALA A 106 3.21 -30.52 -5.82
CA ALA A 106 2.00 -30.93 -6.53
C ALA A 106 1.35 -29.77 -7.31
N VAL A 107 1.41 -28.55 -6.78
CA VAL A 107 0.85 -27.36 -7.43
C VAL A 107 1.78 -26.81 -8.52
N THR A 108 3.10 -26.85 -8.34
CA THR A 108 4.08 -26.31 -9.31
C THR A 108 4.28 -27.18 -10.55
N ALA A 109 4.04 -28.50 -10.47
CA ALA A 109 4.24 -29.43 -11.58
C ALA A 109 3.32 -29.19 -12.80
N GLN A 110 2.44 -28.18 -12.77
CA GLN A 110 1.38 -27.97 -13.75
C GLN A 110 1.76 -27.17 -15.01
N GLY A 111 3.00 -26.67 -15.16
CA GLY A 111 3.46 -26.00 -16.40
C GLY A 111 2.77 -24.67 -16.75
N THR A 112 1.66 -24.32 -16.10
CA THR A 112 1.04 -22.99 -16.08
C THR A 112 1.47 -22.25 -14.81
N THR A 113 1.31 -20.92 -14.82
CA THR A 113 1.76 -19.99 -13.76
C THR A 113 1.57 -20.56 -12.34
N PRO A 114 2.60 -20.51 -11.47
CA PRO A 114 2.54 -21.16 -10.16
C PRO A 114 1.38 -20.58 -9.34
N ASN A 115 0.39 -21.42 -9.04
CA ASN A 115 -0.67 -21.07 -8.08
C ASN A 115 -0.02 -20.89 -6.70
N LYS A 116 0.00 -19.64 -6.22
CA LYS A 116 0.53 -19.30 -4.90
C LYS A 116 -0.39 -19.86 -3.82
N LEU A 117 0.20 -20.34 -2.73
CA LEU A 117 -0.54 -20.77 -1.55
C LEU A 117 -1.02 -19.53 -0.78
N HIS A 118 -2.17 -19.65 -0.15
CA HIS A 118 -2.63 -18.61 0.76
C HIS A 118 -1.78 -18.62 2.03
N PHE A 119 -1.44 -17.42 2.51
CA PHE A 119 -0.65 -17.29 3.74
C PHE A 119 -1.29 -17.98 4.95
N ARG A 120 -2.63 -18.00 5.04
CA ARG A 120 -3.37 -18.69 6.11
C ARG A 120 -3.08 -20.20 6.21
N THR A 121 -2.59 -20.81 5.14
CA THR A 121 -2.26 -22.24 5.08
C THR A 121 -0.91 -22.51 5.71
N VAL A 122 0.06 -21.62 5.49
CA VAL A 122 1.46 -21.80 5.96
C VAL A 122 1.75 -21.08 7.28
N SER A 123 1.00 -20.03 7.61
CA SER A 123 1.19 -19.22 8.83
C SER A 123 1.10 -19.98 10.14
N PRO A 124 0.22 -21.01 10.34
CA PRO A 124 0.16 -21.72 11.61
C PRO A 124 1.50 -22.35 12.02
N LEU A 125 2.27 -22.85 11.06
CA LEU A 125 3.59 -23.42 11.30
C LEU A 125 4.56 -22.35 11.82
N LEU A 126 4.65 -21.22 11.13
CA LEU A 126 5.54 -20.12 11.50
C LEU A 126 5.19 -19.57 12.88
N GLU A 127 3.89 -19.39 13.17
CA GLU A 127 3.43 -18.96 14.48
C GLU A 127 3.78 -19.94 15.60
N HIS A 128 3.57 -21.25 15.36
CA HIS A 128 3.85 -22.29 16.34
C HIS A 128 5.34 -22.32 16.68
N GLU A 129 6.21 -22.31 15.67
CA GLU A 129 7.66 -22.29 15.86
C GLU A 129 8.10 -21.04 16.63
N CYS A 130 7.59 -19.87 16.26
CA CYS A 130 7.89 -18.62 16.97
C CYS A 130 7.42 -18.64 18.43
N LYS A 131 6.25 -19.23 18.72
CA LYS A 131 5.71 -19.37 20.09
C LYS A 131 6.50 -20.39 20.92
N HIS A 132 7.27 -21.28 20.29
CA HIS A 132 8.03 -22.34 20.97
C HIS A 132 9.55 -22.12 20.91
N GLY A 133 9.98 -20.88 20.66
CA GLY A 133 11.41 -20.51 20.68
C GLY A 133 12.22 -20.99 19.47
N GLN A 134 11.57 -21.54 18.43
CA GLN A 134 12.23 -22.09 17.24
C GLN A 134 12.38 -21.03 16.13
N PHE A 135 12.92 -19.86 16.49
CA PHE A 135 12.98 -18.71 15.60
C PHE A 135 13.79 -18.99 14.32
N SER A 136 14.97 -19.60 14.44
CA SER A 136 15.86 -19.87 13.31
C SER A 136 15.20 -20.75 12.23
N SER A 137 14.42 -21.75 12.65
CA SER A 137 13.62 -22.59 11.75
C SER A 137 12.51 -21.79 11.07
N ALA A 138 11.73 -21.05 11.87
CA ALA A 138 10.64 -20.20 11.35
C ALA A 138 11.15 -19.16 10.34
N TYR A 139 12.28 -18.51 10.64
CA TYR A 139 12.91 -17.53 9.77
C TYR A 139 13.37 -18.17 8.46
N SER A 140 14.09 -19.29 8.51
CA SER A 140 14.54 -20.00 7.29
C SER A 140 13.37 -20.42 6.40
N ARG A 141 12.30 -20.96 6.99
CA ARG A 141 11.10 -21.37 6.25
C ARG A 141 10.36 -20.16 5.67
N TRP A 142 10.26 -19.06 6.40
CA TRP A 142 9.69 -17.81 5.87
C TRP A 142 10.50 -17.26 4.69
N GLN A 143 11.83 -17.25 4.77
CA GLN A 143 12.68 -16.82 3.66
C GLN A 143 12.45 -17.67 2.40
N GLN A 144 12.20 -18.97 2.56
CA GLN A 144 11.84 -19.86 1.45
C GLN A 144 10.45 -19.56 0.87
N LEU A 145 9.45 -19.32 1.73
CA LEU A 145 8.05 -19.08 1.32
C LEU A 145 7.86 -17.74 0.62
N LYS A 146 8.49 -16.66 1.10
CA LYS A 146 8.22 -15.30 0.63
C LYS A 146 8.70 -15.01 -0.80
N GLN A 147 9.66 -15.79 -1.31
CA GLN A 147 10.23 -15.56 -2.64
C GLN A 147 9.30 -15.98 -3.77
N GLN A 148 8.47 -17.02 -3.57
CA GLN A 148 7.75 -17.66 -4.67
C GLN A 148 6.32 -18.10 -4.35
N ASP A 149 5.95 -18.25 -3.07
CA ASP A 149 4.78 -19.07 -2.73
C ASP A 149 3.60 -18.34 -2.10
N VAL A 150 3.77 -17.08 -1.70
CA VAL A 150 2.72 -16.35 -0.97
C VAL A 150 2.47 -14.97 -1.55
N GLU A 151 1.19 -14.59 -1.63
CA GLU A 151 0.78 -13.23 -1.94
C GLU A 151 0.82 -12.33 -0.70
N TRP A 152 1.48 -11.18 -0.82
CA TRP A 152 1.52 -10.18 0.25
C TRP A 152 0.12 -9.65 0.55
N THR A 153 -0.33 -9.80 1.81
CA THR A 153 -1.63 -9.33 2.28
C THR A 153 -1.51 -8.69 3.65
N SER A 154 -2.44 -7.80 4.01
CA SER A 154 -2.49 -7.19 5.34
C SER A 154 -2.74 -8.22 6.46
N ALA A 155 -3.31 -9.38 6.13
CA ALA A 155 -3.54 -10.47 7.08
C ALA A 155 -2.23 -11.11 7.61
N MET A 156 -1.08 -10.79 7.00
CA MET A 156 0.22 -11.27 7.44
C MET A 156 0.78 -10.54 8.65
N GLU A 157 0.25 -9.37 9.00
CA GLU A 157 0.79 -8.50 10.04
C GLU A 157 1.04 -9.25 11.36
N ASP A 158 0.04 -10.01 11.85
CA ASP A 158 0.11 -10.67 13.14
C ASP A 158 1.26 -11.68 13.26
N VAL A 159 1.53 -12.39 12.16
CA VAL A 159 2.56 -13.42 12.08
C VAL A 159 3.93 -12.78 11.94
N LEU A 160 4.07 -11.77 11.07
CA LEU A 160 5.34 -11.05 10.93
C LEU A 160 5.72 -10.31 12.21
N VAL A 161 4.75 -9.72 12.91
CA VAL A 161 4.96 -9.16 14.25
C VAL A 161 5.39 -10.25 15.24
N GLN A 162 4.76 -11.43 15.21
CA GLN A 162 5.18 -12.56 16.04
C GLN A 162 6.61 -13.03 15.73
N MET A 163 7.01 -13.01 14.46
CA MET A 163 8.39 -13.32 14.04
C MET A 163 9.38 -12.27 14.52
N VAL A 164 9.05 -10.98 14.45
CA VAL A 164 9.86 -9.90 15.04
C VAL A 164 10.05 -10.11 16.53
N ILE A 165 8.96 -10.42 17.25
CA ILE A 165 9.01 -10.73 18.69
C ILE A 165 9.90 -11.94 18.97
N ALA A 166 9.77 -13.02 18.19
CA ALA A 166 10.60 -14.22 18.33
C ALA A 166 12.08 -13.94 18.02
N CYS A 167 12.38 -13.08 17.04
CA CYS A 167 13.73 -12.65 16.71
C CYS A 167 14.40 -11.94 17.90
N VAL A 168 13.68 -10.99 18.53
CA VAL A 168 14.17 -10.27 19.71
C VAL A 168 14.42 -11.23 20.89
N LYS A 169 13.49 -12.15 21.16
CA LYS A 169 13.63 -13.14 22.24
C LYS A 169 14.78 -14.12 22.01
N ASN A 170 14.96 -14.58 20.77
CA ASN A 170 16.06 -15.47 20.42
C ASN A 170 17.42 -14.80 20.62
N ASN A 171 17.54 -13.52 20.24
CA ASN A 171 18.76 -12.75 20.46
C ASN A 171 19.07 -12.58 21.96
N GLU A 172 18.04 -12.33 22.79
CA GLU A 172 18.20 -12.26 24.24
C GLU A 172 18.65 -13.61 24.84
N GLN A 173 18.06 -14.72 24.41
CA GLN A 173 18.45 -16.06 24.85
C GLN A 173 19.91 -16.36 24.49
N GLN A 174 20.32 -16.04 23.26
CA GLN A 174 21.71 -16.23 22.82
C GLN A 174 22.69 -15.36 23.64
N LEU A 175 22.34 -14.11 23.95
CA LEU A 175 23.18 -13.27 24.82
C LEU A 175 23.32 -13.83 26.25
N ASN A 176 22.27 -14.46 26.77
CA ASN A 176 22.27 -15.06 28.12
C ASN A 176 22.96 -16.43 28.19
N GLU A 177 23.02 -17.20 27.10
CA GLU A 177 23.67 -18.52 27.06
C GLU A 177 25.20 -18.44 26.85
N TYR A 178 25.70 -17.37 26.21
CA TYR A 178 27.12 -17.22 25.85
C TYR A 178 27.89 -16.24 26.75
N THR A 179 27.52 -16.10 28.02
CA THR A 179 28.09 -15.14 28.99
C THR A 179 29.57 -15.38 29.38
N GLU A 180 30.31 -16.27 28.70
CA GLU A 180 31.72 -16.59 29.01
C GLU A 180 32.72 -16.34 27.85
N MET A 181 32.32 -15.80 26.69
CA MET A 181 33.24 -15.50 25.58
C MET A 181 33.01 -14.11 24.98
N PRO A 182 34.07 -13.39 24.54
CA PRO A 182 33.98 -12.01 24.12
C PRO A 182 33.12 -11.90 22.85
N GLU A 183 32.34 -10.83 22.82
CA GLU A 183 31.44 -10.42 21.74
C GLU A 183 32.12 -10.58 20.38
N SER A 184 31.68 -11.57 19.59
CA SER A 184 32.05 -11.62 18.19
C SER A 184 31.09 -10.72 17.39
N GLU A 185 31.63 -9.78 16.62
CA GLU A 185 30.88 -8.90 15.69
C GLU A 185 29.89 -9.66 14.78
N SER A 186 30.10 -10.97 14.60
CA SER A 186 29.27 -11.85 13.77
C SER A 186 27.83 -12.03 14.25
N SER A 187 27.58 -12.03 15.57
CA SER A 187 26.25 -12.28 16.15
C SER A 187 25.32 -11.06 16.01
N GLU A 188 25.82 -9.87 16.36
CA GLU A 188 25.05 -8.63 16.23
C GLU A 188 24.76 -8.30 14.76
N SER A 189 25.72 -8.53 13.86
CA SER A 189 25.51 -8.38 12.43
C SER A 189 24.41 -9.31 11.91
N HIS A 190 24.30 -10.53 12.44
CA HIS A 190 23.28 -11.49 12.04
C HIS A 190 21.89 -11.09 12.54
N PHE A 191 21.76 -10.73 13.83
CA PHE A 191 20.50 -10.22 14.39
C PHE A 191 20.01 -8.98 13.64
N HIS A 192 20.91 -8.02 13.38
CA HIS A 192 20.58 -6.81 12.64
C HIS A 192 20.07 -7.13 11.23
N ALA A 193 20.73 -8.03 10.49
CA ALA A 193 20.30 -8.44 9.16
C ALA A 193 18.92 -9.13 9.17
N GLN A 194 18.67 -10.01 10.15
CA GLN A 194 17.37 -10.67 10.30
C GLN A 194 16.27 -9.67 10.63
N MET A 195 16.52 -8.74 11.55
CA MET A 195 15.55 -7.71 11.93
C MET A 195 15.28 -6.75 10.77
N ALA A 196 16.30 -6.33 10.03
CA ALA A 196 16.14 -5.51 8.84
C ALA A 196 15.29 -6.23 7.77
N SER A 197 15.53 -7.52 7.54
CA SER A 197 14.67 -8.31 6.65
C SER A 197 13.24 -8.40 7.14
N LEU A 198 13.01 -8.67 8.43
CA LEU A 198 11.66 -8.84 8.97
C LEU A 198 10.87 -7.52 8.96
N LEU A 199 11.50 -6.40 9.29
CA LEU A 199 10.84 -5.09 9.22
C LEU A 199 10.59 -4.66 7.77
N HIS A 200 11.49 -5.02 6.84
CA HIS A 200 11.25 -4.86 5.40
C HIS A 200 10.07 -5.71 4.91
N ASP A 201 9.93 -6.93 5.40
CA ASP A 201 8.78 -7.78 5.07
C ASP A 201 7.49 -7.22 5.69
N LEU A 202 7.55 -6.74 6.95
CA LEU A 202 6.40 -6.18 7.66
C LEU A 202 5.85 -4.94 6.97
N GLN A 203 6.70 -4.02 6.51
CA GLN A 203 6.25 -2.81 5.81
C GLN A 203 5.53 -3.08 4.47
N LEU A 204 5.80 -4.22 3.81
CA LEU A 204 5.09 -4.64 2.60
C LEU A 204 3.65 -5.06 2.93
N THR A 205 3.39 -5.48 4.17
CA THR A 205 2.06 -5.91 4.66
C THR A 205 1.28 -4.77 5.32
N CYS A 206 1.95 -3.95 6.13
CA CYS A 206 1.38 -2.82 6.83
C CYS A 206 2.38 -1.66 6.91
N ARG A 207 1.96 -0.47 6.48
CA ARG A 207 2.76 0.74 6.66
C ARG A 207 2.74 1.24 8.10
N GLU A 208 1.66 0.95 8.82
CA GLU A 208 1.48 1.32 10.22
C GLU A 208 0.95 0.09 10.95
N VAL A 209 1.54 -0.24 12.10
CA VAL A 209 1.20 -1.42 12.89
C VAL A 209 -0.10 -1.15 13.64
N SER A 210 -0.98 -2.14 13.70
CA SER A 210 -2.22 -2.05 14.47
C SER A 210 -1.94 -1.79 15.96
N PRO A 211 -2.84 -1.11 16.68
CA PRO A 211 -2.65 -0.83 18.11
C PRO A 211 -2.41 -2.08 18.97
N SER A 212 -3.06 -3.20 18.65
CA SER A 212 -2.87 -4.49 19.34
C SER A 212 -1.46 -5.03 19.14
N ASN A 213 -0.95 -4.99 17.92
CA ASN A 213 0.42 -5.45 17.62
C ASN A 213 1.48 -4.50 18.13
N ALA A 214 1.22 -3.19 18.10
CA ALA A 214 2.07 -2.19 18.72
C ALA A 214 2.24 -2.47 20.22
N GLN A 215 1.15 -2.83 20.92
CA GLN A 215 1.21 -3.22 22.33
C GLN A 215 2.02 -4.51 22.55
N ARG A 216 1.86 -5.52 21.69
CA ARG A 216 2.64 -6.78 21.74
C ARG A 216 4.14 -6.52 21.57
N LEU A 217 4.52 -5.69 20.59
CA LEU A 217 5.90 -5.28 20.35
C LEU A 217 6.46 -4.55 21.58
N LEU A 218 5.71 -3.59 22.12
CA LEU A 218 6.12 -2.82 23.29
C LEU A 218 6.45 -3.72 24.49
N TYR A 219 5.62 -4.73 24.78
CA TYR A 219 5.90 -5.68 25.85
C TYR A 219 7.13 -6.54 25.53
N ALA A 220 7.21 -7.12 24.33
CA ALA A 220 8.31 -7.98 23.94
C ALA A 220 9.69 -7.27 24.00
N PHE A 221 9.77 -6.03 23.52
CA PHE A 221 11.01 -5.26 23.57
C PHE A 221 11.38 -4.88 25.01
N ARG A 222 10.40 -4.56 25.88
CA ARG A 222 10.67 -4.29 27.30
C ARG A 222 11.14 -5.52 28.05
N ASP A 223 10.52 -6.67 27.81
CA ASP A 223 10.93 -7.95 28.39
C ASP A 223 12.38 -8.23 28.04
N ALA A 224 12.74 -8.01 26.77
CA ALA A 224 14.10 -8.09 26.25
C ALA A 224 14.99 -6.88 26.59
N LYS A 225 14.70 -6.13 27.66
CA LYS A 225 15.56 -5.05 28.20
C LYS A 225 15.85 -3.88 27.25
N TYR A 226 15.02 -3.63 26.23
CA TYR A 226 15.09 -2.38 25.47
C TYR A 226 14.40 -1.25 26.21
N THR A 227 14.92 -0.04 26.03
CA THR A 227 14.21 1.19 26.36
C THR A 227 13.14 1.42 25.30
N VAL A 228 11.86 1.42 25.71
CA VAL A 228 10.71 1.56 24.81
C VAL A 228 9.88 2.79 25.17
N GLU A 229 9.83 3.74 24.24
CA GLU A 229 9.15 5.03 24.39
C GLU A 229 8.09 5.26 23.31
N ASN A 230 7.04 6.01 23.67
CA ASN A 230 5.99 6.43 22.75
C ASN A 230 6.23 7.86 22.27
N VAL A 231 6.29 8.07 20.95
CA VAL A 231 6.34 9.41 20.35
C VAL A 231 4.93 9.82 19.92
N PRO A 232 4.38 10.92 20.44
CA PRO A 232 2.98 11.30 20.24
C PRO A 232 2.66 12.01 18.92
N SER A 233 3.67 12.41 18.14
CA SER A 233 3.46 13.08 16.85
C SER A 233 4.67 12.96 15.91
N ASP A 234 4.42 12.91 14.60
CA ASP A 234 5.45 13.10 13.57
C ASP A 234 6.18 14.43 13.71
N ALA A 235 5.50 15.46 14.21
CA ALA A 235 6.10 16.77 14.43
C ALA A 235 7.22 16.76 15.48
N ARG A 236 7.28 15.74 16.35
CA ARG A 236 8.42 15.53 17.24
C ARG A 236 9.56 14.75 16.56
N MET A 237 9.29 14.07 15.44
CA MET A 237 10.26 13.31 14.63
C MET A 237 10.96 14.18 13.57
N ARG A 238 10.90 15.52 13.70
CA ARG A 238 11.17 16.55 12.66
C ARG A 238 12.45 16.39 11.82
N ASN A 239 13.44 15.60 12.26
CA ASN A 239 14.60 15.12 11.49
C ASN A 239 15.31 13.94 12.19
N LYS A 240 15.16 13.81 13.50
CA LYS A 240 15.68 12.73 14.35
C LYS A 240 14.58 12.28 15.32
N CYS A 241 14.62 11.03 15.73
CA CYS A 241 13.78 10.50 16.78
C CYS A 241 14.10 11.24 18.10
N PRO A 242 13.09 11.78 18.80
CA PRO A 242 13.31 12.52 20.05
C PRO A 242 13.70 11.60 21.21
N CYS A 243 13.50 10.28 21.07
CA CYS A 243 13.83 9.28 22.08
C CYS A 243 15.29 8.84 21.95
N CYS A 244 15.69 8.36 20.78
CA CYS A 244 17.02 7.75 20.57
C CYS A 244 17.99 8.61 19.74
N GLY A 245 17.58 9.80 19.29
CA GLY A 245 18.42 10.71 18.50
C GLY A 245 18.71 10.28 17.06
N HIS A 246 18.27 9.11 16.61
CA HIS A 246 18.54 8.60 15.26
C HIS A 246 17.60 9.19 14.21
N ALA A 247 18.14 9.47 13.02
CA ALA A 247 17.33 9.89 11.87
C ALA A 247 16.50 8.71 11.35
N LEU A 248 15.23 8.95 11.05
CA LEU A 248 14.39 7.99 10.36
C LEU A 248 14.73 7.95 8.87
N ASN A 249 14.53 6.81 8.25
CA ASN A 249 14.80 6.58 6.84
C ASN A 249 13.62 7.07 5.97
N LYS A 250 13.95 7.78 4.88
CA LYS A 250 13.02 8.04 3.78
C LYS A 250 13.16 6.94 2.74
N GLN A 251 12.06 6.26 2.45
CA GLN A 251 12.05 5.30 1.34
C GLN A 251 11.90 6.04 0.03
N GLY A 252 12.89 5.83 -0.83
CA GLY A 252 12.86 6.35 -2.19
C GLY A 252 12.31 5.33 -3.19
N MET A 253 12.36 5.75 -4.44
CA MET A 253 12.26 4.90 -5.61
C MET A 253 13.65 4.77 -6.25
N SER A 254 14.02 3.56 -6.64
CA SER A 254 15.23 3.32 -7.44
C SER A 254 15.03 3.75 -8.90
N GLU A 255 16.12 3.97 -9.63
CA GLU A 255 16.03 4.30 -11.07
C GLU A 255 15.40 3.16 -11.89
N LEU A 256 15.57 1.90 -11.47
CA LEU A 256 14.93 0.76 -12.13
C LEU A 256 13.41 0.79 -11.92
N GLU A 257 12.96 1.01 -10.69
CA GLU A 257 11.53 1.16 -10.38
C GLU A 257 10.91 2.37 -11.08
N ARG A 258 11.65 3.48 -11.19
CA ARG A 258 11.23 4.66 -11.94
C ARG A 258 11.04 4.36 -13.41
N LYS A 259 12.03 3.72 -14.06
CA LYS A 259 11.92 3.27 -15.46
C LYS A 259 10.74 2.31 -15.66
N HIS A 260 10.52 1.41 -14.71
CA HIS A 260 9.38 0.51 -14.71
C HIS A 260 8.05 1.29 -14.65
N MET A 261 7.89 2.24 -13.72
CA MET A 261 6.68 3.08 -13.65
C MET A 261 6.45 3.88 -14.94
N LEU A 262 7.50 4.46 -15.53
CA LEU A 262 7.39 5.18 -16.80
C LEU A 262 6.92 4.23 -17.92
N ALA A 263 7.52 3.04 -18.03
CA ALA A 263 7.12 2.05 -19.02
C ALA A 263 5.68 1.58 -18.83
N ALA A 264 5.20 1.44 -17.59
CA ALA A 264 3.82 1.08 -17.28
C ALA A 264 2.82 2.18 -17.67
N ILE A 265 3.21 3.46 -17.57
CA ILE A 265 2.37 4.59 -18.03
C ILE A 265 2.38 4.67 -19.56
N GLU A 266 3.56 4.61 -20.17
CA GLU A 266 3.79 4.85 -21.60
C GLU A 266 3.25 3.72 -22.50
N SER A 267 3.28 2.48 -22.03
CA SER A 267 2.83 1.30 -22.79
C SER A 267 1.31 1.20 -22.97
N ARG A 268 0.55 2.03 -22.28
CA ARG A 268 -0.92 2.04 -22.35
C ARG A 268 -1.40 2.46 -23.73
N ARG A 269 -2.58 1.96 -24.12
CA ARG A 269 -3.32 2.40 -25.31
C ARG A 269 -4.42 3.38 -24.90
N SER A 270 -4.59 4.44 -25.69
CA SER A 270 -5.79 5.29 -25.56
C SER A 270 -7.03 4.53 -26.01
N LYS A 271 -8.18 4.82 -25.38
CA LYS A 271 -9.48 4.20 -25.72
C LYS A 271 -10.15 4.82 -26.95
N VAL A 272 -9.47 5.75 -27.63
CA VAL A 272 -10.03 6.50 -28.78
C VAL A 272 -9.32 6.07 -30.06
N VAL A 273 -10.10 5.87 -31.12
CA VAL A 273 -9.62 5.44 -32.44
C VAL A 273 -9.00 6.62 -33.21
N PRO A 274 -7.84 6.46 -33.89
CA PRO A 274 -6.99 5.26 -33.91
C PRO A 274 -6.28 5.06 -32.57
N GLU A 275 -6.16 3.81 -32.14
CA GLU A 275 -5.52 3.43 -30.87
C GLU A 275 -4.02 3.76 -30.90
N LYS A 276 -3.68 4.97 -30.47
CA LYS A 276 -2.29 5.39 -30.26
C LYS A 276 -1.81 5.02 -28.87
N SER A 277 -0.50 4.87 -28.71
CA SER A 277 0.10 4.74 -27.39
C SER A 277 -0.15 6.02 -26.57
N VAL A 278 -0.31 5.87 -25.26
CA VAL A 278 -0.35 7.01 -24.33
C VAL A 278 0.94 7.83 -24.43
N LYS A 279 2.07 7.16 -24.69
CA LYS A 279 3.37 7.81 -24.97
C LYS A 279 3.27 8.89 -26.04
N GLU A 280 2.70 8.60 -27.21
CA GLU A 280 2.60 9.58 -28.31
C GLU A 280 1.85 10.86 -27.92
N TYR A 281 0.88 10.75 -27.01
CA TYR A 281 0.14 11.91 -26.50
C TYR A 281 0.87 12.65 -25.37
N LEU A 282 1.71 11.95 -24.61
CA LEU A 282 2.52 12.52 -23.53
C LEU A 282 3.84 13.12 -24.02
N ASP A 283 4.37 12.69 -25.17
CA ASP A 283 5.66 13.16 -25.71
C ASP A 283 5.74 14.71 -25.80
N PRO A 284 4.73 15.46 -26.31
CA PRO A 284 4.79 16.93 -26.31
C PRO A 284 4.86 17.54 -24.90
N PHE A 285 4.18 16.92 -23.93
CA PHE A 285 4.23 17.34 -22.53
C PHE A 285 5.57 17.02 -21.89
N ARG A 286 6.11 15.83 -22.18
CA ARG A 286 7.43 15.39 -21.73
C ARG A 286 8.50 16.39 -22.16
N ASP A 287 8.54 16.71 -23.45
CA ASP A 287 9.57 17.57 -24.03
C ASP A 287 9.50 18.97 -23.43
N TRP A 288 8.30 19.53 -23.32
CA TRP A 288 8.06 20.82 -22.68
C TRP A 288 8.51 20.82 -21.20
N LEU A 289 8.08 19.82 -20.42
CA LEU A 289 8.37 19.76 -18.98
C LEU A 289 9.87 19.57 -18.73
N MET A 290 10.51 18.68 -19.49
CA MET A 290 11.92 18.34 -19.31
C MET A 290 12.83 19.48 -19.75
N LEU A 291 12.51 20.20 -20.84
CA LEU A 291 13.25 21.39 -21.24
C LEU A 291 13.25 22.44 -20.12
N ARG A 292 12.07 22.72 -19.54
CA ARG A 292 11.94 23.64 -18.39
C ARG A 292 12.74 23.15 -17.18
N HIS A 293 12.64 21.86 -16.87
CA HIS A 293 13.33 21.24 -15.74
C HIS A 293 14.85 21.28 -15.88
N GLU A 294 15.39 20.95 -17.05
CA GLU A 294 16.83 20.94 -17.33
C GLU A 294 17.42 22.36 -17.29
N ASN A 295 16.74 23.34 -17.90
CA ASN A 295 17.14 24.74 -17.83
C ASN A 295 17.20 25.24 -16.37
N PHE A 296 16.18 24.92 -15.57
CA PHE A 296 16.16 25.26 -14.15
C PHE A 296 17.26 24.57 -13.35
N ARG A 297 17.54 23.30 -13.64
CA ARG A 297 18.64 22.57 -12.98
C ARG A 297 19.99 23.23 -13.26
N LEU A 298 20.26 23.59 -14.51
CA LEU A 298 21.51 24.26 -14.91
C LEU A 298 21.67 25.61 -14.20
N GLN A 299 20.59 26.39 -14.10
CA GLN A 299 20.58 27.67 -13.38
C GLN A 299 20.76 27.51 -11.86
N SER A 300 20.14 26.48 -11.28
CA SER A 300 20.22 26.19 -9.84
C SER A 300 21.59 25.66 -9.43
N LEU A 301 22.27 24.90 -10.29
CA LEU A 301 23.65 24.40 -10.06
C LEU A 301 24.68 25.54 -9.99
N ALA A 302 24.42 26.66 -10.68
CA ALA A 302 25.29 27.83 -10.65
C ALA A 302 25.11 28.70 -9.40
N SER A 303 24.07 28.45 -8.59
CA SER A 303 23.69 29.29 -7.45
C SER A 303 23.97 28.55 -6.13
N SER A 304 25.03 28.92 -5.42
CA SER A 304 25.34 28.40 -4.07
C SER A 304 24.32 28.94 -3.05
N LEU A 305 23.32 28.13 -2.68
CA LEU A 305 22.25 28.56 -1.76
C LEU A 305 22.33 27.86 -0.41
N ALA A 306 22.25 28.67 0.65
CA ALA A 306 22.29 28.27 2.06
C ALA A 306 20.96 27.68 2.58
N ASP A 307 19.85 27.87 1.85
CA ASP A 307 18.48 27.49 2.25
C ASP A 307 17.88 26.44 1.31
N GLY A 308 18.45 25.23 1.32
CA GLY A 308 17.90 24.07 0.60
C GLY A 308 17.97 24.18 -0.93
N ARG A 309 17.81 23.04 -1.62
CA ARG A 309 17.84 23.00 -3.09
C ARG A 309 16.45 23.34 -3.65
N PRO A 310 16.32 24.36 -4.52
CA PRO A 310 15.08 24.63 -5.22
C PRO A 310 14.56 23.39 -5.99
N LEU A 311 13.25 23.19 -6.00
CA LEU A 311 12.59 22.06 -6.68
C LEU A 311 11.69 22.55 -7.83
N HIS A 312 11.34 21.62 -8.72
CA HIS A 312 10.34 21.85 -9.77
C HIS A 312 8.97 21.31 -9.32
N TYR A 313 7.98 22.19 -9.18
CA TYR A 313 6.61 21.83 -8.82
C TYR A 313 5.72 21.78 -10.05
N VAL A 314 4.94 20.71 -10.17
CA VAL A 314 3.83 20.62 -11.12
C VAL A 314 2.51 20.75 -10.38
N LEU A 315 1.69 21.72 -10.78
CA LEU A 315 0.38 21.98 -10.19
C LEU A 315 -0.70 21.22 -10.95
N ASP A 316 -1.45 20.37 -10.24
CA ASP A 316 -2.70 19.79 -10.72
C ASP A 316 -3.78 20.88 -10.72
N GLY A 317 -3.85 21.63 -11.82
CA GLY A 317 -4.66 22.82 -11.98
C GLY A 317 -6.13 22.60 -11.62
N PRO A 318 -6.82 21.60 -12.20
CA PRO A 318 -8.22 21.32 -11.88
C PRO A 318 -8.44 20.97 -10.41
N ASN A 319 -7.56 20.15 -9.81
CA ASN A 319 -7.73 19.76 -8.41
C ASN A 319 -7.63 20.99 -7.49
N ILE A 320 -6.62 21.84 -7.70
CA ILE A 320 -6.41 23.06 -6.92
C ILE A 320 -7.57 24.04 -7.12
N ALA A 321 -7.96 24.30 -8.37
CA ALA A 321 -9.01 25.27 -8.70
C ALA A 321 -10.40 24.91 -8.16
N TYR A 322 -10.64 23.65 -7.77
CA TYR A 322 -11.90 23.18 -7.20
C TYR A 322 -11.85 22.99 -5.69
N ILE A 323 -10.75 23.33 -5.00
CA ILE A 323 -10.66 23.23 -3.55
C ILE A 323 -11.71 24.14 -2.90
N ASN A 324 -12.53 23.52 -2.06
CA ASN A 324 -13.63 24.16 -1.34
C ASN A 324 -14.69 24.84 -2.25
N GLN A 325 -14.85 24.38 -3.50
CA GLN A 325 -15.81 24.94 -4.47
C GLN A 325 -17.12 24.15 -4.61
N ASN A 326 -17.37 23.14 -3.77
CA ASN A 326 -18.58 22.31 -3.85
C ASN A 326 -19.81 22.92 -3.15
N PHE A 327 -20.13 24.18 -3.46
CA PHE A 327 -21.31 24.91 -2.98
C PHE A 327 -22.11 25.50 -4.16
N GLU A 328 -23.31 26.04 -3.92
CA GLU A 328 -24.26 26.42 -4.97
C GLU A 328 -23.71 27.47 -5.97
N ALA A 329 -23.03 28.49 -5.45
CA ALA A 329 -22.36 29.53 -6.25
C ALA A 329 -20.88 29.22 -6.54
N GLY A 330 -20.40 28.02 -6.23
CA GLY A 330 -19.01 27.63 -6.45
C GLY A 330 -18.63 27.62 -7.93
N THR A 331 -17.36 27.77 -8.24
CA THR A 331 -16.87 27.64 -9.62
C THR A 331 -15.39 27.29 -9.62
N TYR A 332 -14.79 26.97 -10.76
CA TYR A 332 -13.34 26.78 -10.76
C TYR A 332 -12.66 28.15 -10.55
N ARG A 333 -11.59 28.17 -9.76
CA ARG A 333 -10.90 29.38 -9.31
C ARG A 333 -9.44 29.37 -9.78
N LEU A 334 -9.12 30.12 -10.84
CA LEU A 334 -7.72 30.23 -11.32
C LEU A 334 -6.83 31.00 -10.36
N ASP A 335 -7.40 31.95 -9.63
CA ASP A 335 -6.70 32.72 -8.61
C ASP A 335 -6.17 31.84 -7.47
N GLN A 336 -6.85 30.72 -7.15
CA GLN A 336 -6.31 29.72 -6.23
C GLN A 336 -5.02 29.07 -6.77
N VAL A 337 -5.04 28.66 -8.04
CA VAL A 337 -3.86 28.07 -8.70
C VAL A 337 -2.73 29.09 -8.80
N ASP A 338 -3.08 30.34 -9.15
CA ASP A 338 -2.14 31.45 -9.29
C ASP A 338 -1.46 31.79 -7.96
N ALA A 339 -2.23 31.85 -6.88
CA ALA A 339 -1.71 32.13 -5.54
C ALA A 339 -0.73 31.03 -5.07
N VAL A 340 -1.02 29.76 -5.35
CA VAL A 340 -0.11 28.64 -5.07
C VAL A 340 1.18 28.77 -5.90
N ALA A 341 1.06 29.06 -7.19
CA ALA A 341 2.21 29.24 -8.08
C ALA A 341 3.11 30.38 -7.59
N ARG A 342 2.53 31.53 -7.26
CA ARG A 342 3.28 32.70 -6.73
C ARG A 342 3.95 32.40 -5.40
N GLN A 343 3.27 31.70 -4.49
CA GLN A 343 3.86 31.32 -3.20
C GLN A 343 5.10 30.43 -3.38
N LEU A 344 5.06 29.47 -4.31
CA LEU A 344 6.19 28.60 -4.63
C LEU A 344 7.32 29.34 -5.36
N GLN A 345 6.98 30.18 -6.34
CA GLN A 345 7.95 31.02 -7.06
C GLN A 345 8.67 31.99 -6.12
N ALA A 346 7.97 32.57 -5.14
CA ALA A 346 8.57 33.43 -4.11
C ALA A 346 9.57 32.69 -3.21
N GLN A 347 9.49 31.36 -3.12
CA GLN A 347 10.45 30.49 -2.44
C GLN A 347 11.60 30.04 -3.36
N GLY A 348 11.67 30.57 -4.59
CA GLY A 348 12.70 30.22 -5.58
C GLY A 348 12.43 28.93 -6.35
N HIS A 349 11.25 28.33 -6.22
CA HIS A 349 10.91 27.10 -6.93
C HIS A 349 10.45 27.35 -8.37
N LEU A 350 10.75 26.42 -9.27
CA LEU A 350 10.16 26.41 -10.61
C LEU A 350 8.74 25.86 -10.51
N VAL A 351 7.79 26.48 -11.23
CA VAL A 351 6.41 26.04 -11.29
C VAL A 351 6.00 25.78 -12.74
N SER A 352 5.34 24.65 -12.94
CA SER A 352 4.65 24.25 -14.15
C SER A 352 3.22 23.85 -13.80
N ILE A 353 2.26 24.17 -14.66
CA ILE A 353 0.84 23.95 -14.41
C ILE A 353 0.32 23.00 -15.48
N THR A 354 -0.39 21.95 -15.09
CA THR A 354 -1.16 21.12 -16.03
C THR A 354 -2.62 21.51 -15.94
N MET A 355 -3.23 21.90 -17.07
CA MET A 355 -4.64 22.27 -17.13
C MET A 355 -5.28 21.75 -18.43
N PRO A 356 -6.43 21.07 -18.37
CA PRO A 356 -7.18 20.70 -19.57
C PRO A 356 -7.59 21.92 -20.39
N ALA A 357 -7.49 21.81 -21.71
CA ALA A 357 -7.82 22.89 -22.65
C ALA A 357 -9.23 23.49 -22.42
N ALA A 358 -10.19 22.65 -22.02
CA ALA A 358 -11.56 23.08 -21.73
C ALA A 358 -11.66 24.09 -20.56
N TYR A 359 -10.74 24.07 -19.59
CA TYR A 359 -10.69 25.06 -18.51
C TYR A 359 -9.98 26.35 -18.94
N LEU A 360 -9.23 26.31 -20.05
CA LEU A 360 -8.56 27.48 -20.64
C LEU A 360 -9.42 28.20 -21.70
N ALA A 361 -10.58 27.66 -22.05
CA ALA A 361 -11.54 28.28 -22.97
C ALA A 361 -12.23 29.51 -22.35
N GLU A 362 -12.56 30.51 -23.17
CA GLU A 362 -13.25 31.74 -22.74
C GLU A 362 -14.59 31.46 -22.04
N LYS A 363 -15.33 30.49 -22.60
CA LYS A 363 -16.56 29.95 -22.05
C LYS A 363 -16.35 28.49 -21.72
N PHE A 364 -16.74 28.08 -20.52
CA PHE A 364 -16.48 26.73 -20.03
C PHE A 364 -17.65 26.20 -19.20
N VAL A 365 -17.66 24.89 -18.98
CA VAL A 365 -18.67 24.19 -18.19
C VAL A 365 -18.29 24.17 -16.71
N VAL A 366 -19.21 24.60 -15.85
CA VAL A 366 -19.03 24.59 -14.39
C VAL A 366 -19.21 23.17 -13.85
N ARG A 367 -18.13 22.59 -13.30
CA ARG A 367 -18.10 21.18 -12.87
C ARG A 367 -18.32 20.93 -11.37
N ILE A 368 -19.19 21.68 -10.69
CA ILE A 368 -19.51 21.47 -9.26
C ILE A 368 -20.26 20.16 -8.99
N ARG A 369 -20.05 19.55 -7.81
CA ARG A 369 -20.68 18.28 -7.40
C ARG A 369 -21.84 18.42 -6.40
N THR A 370 -22.67 19.47 -6.49
CA THR A 370 -23.89 19.62 -5.65
C THR A 370 -25.07 18.78 -6.18
N LYS A 371 -26.11 18.56 -5.35
CA LYS A 371 -27.32 17.82 -5.74
C LYS A 371 -28.00 18.41 -6.98
N GLN A 372 -28.14 19.73 -7.02
CA GLN A 372 -28.75 20.47 -8.13
C GLN A 372 -27.98 20.28 -9.44
N TYR A 373 -26.65 20.48 -9.43
CA TYR A 373 -25.83 20.32 -10.64
C TYR A 373 -25.77 18.87 -11.11
N LYS A 374 -25.80 17.89 -10.20
CA LYS A 374 -25.95 16.47 -10.55
C LYS A 374 -27.29 16.19 -11.23
N ALA A 375 -28.39 16.77 -10.74
CA ALA A 375 -29.71 16.62 -11.37
C ALA A 375 -29.77 17.27 -12.76
N MET A 376 -29.19 18.48 -12.92
CA MET A 376 -29.09 19.14 -14.23
C MET A 376 -28.33 18.30 -15.25
N ARG A 377 -27.19 17.70 -14.88
CA ARG A 377 -26.41 16.82 -15.77
C ARG A 377 -27.18 15.57 -16.20
N ARG A 378 -27.98 14.97 -15.30
CA ARG A 378 -28.85 13.82 -15.64
C ARG A 378 -29.91 14.20 -16.67
N GLN A 379 -30.29 15.47 -16.74
CA GLN A 379 -31.21 16.02 -17.74
C GLN A 379 -30.48 16.54 -18.99
N GLY A 380 -29.17 16.30 -19.13
CA GLY A 380 -28.37 16.80 -20.26
C GLY A 380 -28.07 18.30 -20.22
N LYS A 381 -28.39 19.01 -19.12
CA LYS A 381 -28.15 20.44 -18.96
C LYS A 381 -26.81 20.70 -18.30
N PHE A 382 -26.06 21.67 -18.83
CA PHE A 382 -24.76 22.10 -18.31
C PHE A 382 -24.78 23.60 -18.01
N ALA A 383 -24.35 23.97 -16.81
CA ALA A 383 -24.12 25.36 -16.47
C ALA A 383 -22.78 25.81 -17.08
N THR A 384 -22.76 26.98 -17.72
CA THR A 384 -21.55 27.57 -18.30
C THR A 384 -21.29 28.95 -17.73
N ARG A 385 -20.02 29.33 -17.64
CA ARG A 385 -19.59 30.68 -17.23
C ARG A 385 -18.54 31.20 -18.22
N GLU A 386 -18.49 32.52 -18.37
CA GLU A 386 -17.45 33.25 -19.10
C GLU A 386 -16.35 33.72 -18.15
N ARG A 387 -15.12 33.78 -18.68
CA ARG A 387 -13.93 34.19 -17.92
C ARG A 387 -13.98 35.68 -17.56
N THR A 388 -13.65 36.02 -16.32
CA THR A 388 -13.54 37.44 -15.91
C THR A 388 -12.28 38.09 -16.47
N ARG A 389 -12.17 39.42 -16.38
CA ARG A 389 -10.98 40.14 -16.82
C ARG A 389 -9.71 39.71 -16.06
N GLU A 390 -9.86 39.50 -14.75
CA GLU A 390 -8.78 39.09 -13.85
C GLU A 390 -8.28 37.69 -14.22
N GLU A 391 -9.21 36.76 -14.50
CA GLU A 391 -8.87 35.42 -14.93
C GLU A 391 -8.20 35.40 -16.31
N LYS A 392 -8.59 36.30 -17.23
CA LYS A 392 -7.91 36.45 -18.54
C LYS A 392 -6.47 36.86 -18.35
N ALA A 393 -6.22 37.85 -17.48
CA ALA A 393 -4.88 38.31 -17.16
C ALA A 393 -4.01 37.20 -16.53
N ILE A 394 -4.60 36.36 -15.67
CA ILE A 394 -3.90 35.18 -15.11
C ILE A 394 -3.48 34.21 -16.22
N VAL A 395 -4.39 33.86 -17.13
CA VAL A 395 -4.10 32.91 -18.22
C VAL A 395 -3.09 33.47 -19.22
N GLU A 396 -3.18 34.76 -19.56
CA GLU A 396 -2.24 35.45 -20.43
C GLU A 396 -0.83 35.42 -19.83
N ARG A 397 -0.70 35.80 -18.56
CA ARG A 397 0.57 35.71 -17.83
C ARG A 397 1.15 34.30 -17.81
N TRP A 398 0.33 33.28 -17.52
CA TRP A 398 0.83 31.90 -17.50
C TRP A 398 1.36 31.46 -18.87
N LYS A 399 0.78 31.96 -19.97
CA LYS A 399 1.27 31.69 -21.32
C LYS A 399 2.57 32.44 -21.61
N ASP A 400 2.63 33.72 -21.25
CA ASP A 400 3.79 34.58 -21.48
C ASP A 400 5.02 34.08 -20.70
N GLU A 401 4.82 33.58 -19.48
CA GLU A 401 5.86 32.97 -18.64
C GLU A 401 6.12 31.47 -18.96
N ASP A 402 5.46 30.93 -19.99
CA ASP A 402 5.52 29.51 -20.38
C ASP A 402 5.20 28.54 -19.22
N MET A 403 4.36 28.94 -18.27
CA MET A 403 4.07 28.16 -17.05
C MET A 403 3.03 27.07 -17.25
N ILE A 404 2.19 27.17 -18.27
CA ILE A 404 1.00 26.32 -18.43
C ILE A 404 1.11 25.38 -19.62
N PHE A 405 0.88 24.09 -19.36
CA PHE A 405 0.65 23.11 -20.41
C PHE A 405 -0.84 22.82 -20.58
N SER A 406 -1.33 22.99 -21.80
CA SER A 406 -2.71 22.71 -22.17
C SER A 406 -2.90 21.22 -22.46
N CYS A 407 -3.45 20.49 -21.48
CA CYS A 407 -3.68 19.04 -21.60
C CYS A 407 -4.85 18.74 -22.55
N ARG A 408 -4.59 17.87 -23.53
CA ARG A 408 -5.61 17.33 -24.43
C ARG A 408 -6.36 16.17 -23.77
N THR A 409 -7.50 16.48 -23.15
CA THR A 409 -8.33 15.50 -22.43
C THR A 409 -9.44 14.86 -23.26
N ASP A 410 -9.42 15.10 -24.57
CA ASP A 410 -10.27 14.42 -25.54
C ASP A 410 -9.88 12.94 -25.72
N PHE A 411 -8.66 12.56 -25.36
CA PHE A 411 -8.14 11.19 -25.52
C PHE A 411 -7.49 10.59 -24.26
N LEU A 412 -7.11 11.42 -23.29
CA LEU A 412 -6.46 11.02 -22.05
C LEU A 412 -7.12 11.68 -20.84
N SER A 413 -7.04 11.01 -19.68
CA SER A 413 -7.32 11.67 -18.42
C SER A 413 -6.23 12.70 -18.11
N ASP A 414 -6.64 13.84 -17.56
CA ASP A 414 -5.76 14.83 -16.97
C ASP A 414 -4.86 14.26 -15.87
N ASP A 415 -5.32 13.22 -15.16
CA ASP A 415 -4.55 12.55 -14.12
C ASP A 415 -3.22 11.99 -14.61
N LEU A 416 -3.15 11.57 -15.88
CA LEU A 416 -1.94 11.02 -16.46
C LEU A 416 -0.82 12.05 -16.58
N PHE A 417 -1.13 13.34 -16.77
CA PHE A 417 -0.12 14.37 -16.97
C PHE A 417 0.64 14.65 -15.68
N TRP A 418 -0.07 14.96 -14.58
CA TRP A 418 0.60 15.22 -13.31
C TRP A 418 1.23 13.94 -12.74
N LEU A 419 0.63 12.75 -12.96
CA LEU A 419 1.23 11.48 -12.59
C LEU A 419 2.55 11.27 -13.32
N TYR A 420 2.54 11.39 -14.64
CA TYR A 420 3.73 11.20 -15.47
C TYR A 420 4.84 12.20 -15.12
N ALA A 421 4.49 13.48 -14.90
CA ALA A 421 5.42 14.50 -14.47
C ALA A 421 6.15 14.15 -13.16
N SER A 422 5.40 13.63 -12.18
CA SER A 422 5.98 13.26 -10.88
C SER A 422 7.00 12.11 -10.98
N VAL A 423 6.79 11.17 -11.91
CA VAL A 423 7.71 10.04 -12.14
C VAL A 423 8.89 10.51 -12.99
N LEU A 424 8.66 11.34 -14.00
CA LEU A 424 9.69 11.93 -14.85
C LEU A 424 10.71 12.75 -14.05
N MET A 425 10.27 13.62 -13.15
CA MET A 425 11.19 14.48 -12.40
C MET A 425 11.82 13.77 -11.18
N GLY A 426 11.27 12.63 -10.76
CA GLY A 426 11.81 11.83 -9.66
C GLY A 426 11.99 12.63 -8.37
N ARG A 427 13.19 12.58 -7.78
CA ARG A 427 13.51 13.24 -6.50
C ARG A 427 13.53 14.77 -6.58
N GLU A 428 13.74 15.32 -7.77
CA GLU A 428 13.92 16.77 -8.01
C GLU A 428 12.59 17.47 -8.32
N GLY A 429 11.50 16.70 -8.45
CA GLY A 429 10.16 17.22 -8.69
C GLY A 429 9.17 16.97 -7.57
N ARG A 430 8.14 17.80 -7.50
CA ARG A 430 6.97 17.61 -6.64
C ARG A 430 5.69 17.87 -7.42
N VAL A 431 4.59 17.25 -7.02
CA VAL A 431 3.26 17.53 -7.57
C VAL A 431 2.34 18.03 -6.47
N VAL A 432 1.69 19.17 -6.70
CA VAL A 432 0.69 19.70 -5.78
C VAL A 432 -0.68 19.21 -6.19
N THR A 433 -1.24 18.30 -5.40
CA THR A 433 -2.59 17.76 -5.59
C THR A 433 -3.14 17.19 -4.28
N ASN A 434 -4.45 17.30 -4.09
CA ASN A 434 -5.19 16.60 -3.03
C ASN A 434 -5.85 15.32 -3.54
N ASP A 435 -5.71 14.97 -4.82
CA ASP A 435 -6.24 13.71 -5.30
C ASP A 435 -5.57 12.56 -4.56
N GLN A 436 -6.40 11.78 -3.85
CA GLN A 436 -5.90 10.68 -3.06
C GLN A 436 -5.55 9.49 -3.92
N GLY A 437 -6.15 9.34 -5.10
CA GLY A 437 -5.74 8.51 -6.21
C GLY A 437 -5.30 7.08 -5.94
N ARG A 438 -5.34 6.50 -4.73
CA ARG A 438 -4.63 5.25 -4.44
C ARG A 438 -5.13 4.10 -5.31
N ASP A 439 -6.44 3.88 -5.30
CA ASP A 439 -7.06 2.80 -6.08
C ASP A 439 -7.17 3.18 -7.56
N HIS A 440 -7.38 4.47 -7.86
CA HIS A 440 -7.47 4.95 -9.25
C HIS A 440 -6.10 4.91 -9.95
N VAL A 441 -5.04 5.40 -9.32
CA VAL A 441 -3.65 5.36 -9.80
C VAL A 441 -3.16 3.92 -9.87
N PHE A 442 -3.45 3.07 -8.88
CA PHE A 442 -3.08 1.65 -8.98
C PHE A 442 -3.79 0.95 -10.13
N ALA A 443 -5.11 1.15 -10.28
CA ALA A 443 -5.86 0.65 -11.43
C ALA A 443 -5.33 1.25 -12.75
N LEU A 444 -4.95 2.52 -12.72
CA LEU A 444 -4.37 3.29 -13.82
C LEU A 444 -2.88 2.97 -14.07
N LEU A 445 -2.18 2.22 -13.21
CA LEU A 445 -0.83 1.74 -13.50
C LEU A 445 -0.85 0.28 -13.94
N ASN A 446 -1.81 -0.51 -13.44
CA ASN A 446 -1.89 -1.95 -13.70
C ASN A 446 -2.92 -2.37 -14.75
N GLY A 447 -3.60 -1.42 -15.39
CA GLY A 447 -4.50 -1.76 -16.50
C GLY A 447 -5.91 -2.14 -16.07
N TYR A 448 -6.22 -2.15 -14.77
CA TYR A 448 -7.58 -2.38 -14.30
C TYR A 448 -8.48 -1.22 -14.72
N THR A 449 -9.45 -1.50 -15.59
CA THR A 449 -10.49 -0.55 -15.92
C THR A 449 -11.41 -0.41 -14.71
N SER A 450 -11.35 0.75 -14.03
CA SER A 450 -12.29 1.09 -12.96
C SER A 450 -13.70 1.18 -13.54
N THR A 451 -14.43 0.07 -13.54
CA THR A 451 -15.87 0.03 -13.77
C THR A 451 -16.61 -0.38 -12.49
N LYS A 452 -17.30 0.61 -11.92
CA LYS A 452 -18.48 0.52 -11.03
C LYS A 452 -18.26 0.14 -9.56
N THR A 453 -18.34 1.18 -8.72
CA THR A 453 -19.15 1.26 -7.48
C THR A 453 -19.63 -0.08 -6.88
N THR A 454 -18.95 -0.52 -5.83
CA THR A 454 -19.45 -1.50 -4.86
C THR A 454 -20.67 -0.95 -4.13
N SER A 455 -21.85 -1.12 -4.72
CA SER A 455 -23.06 -1.31 -3.91
C SER A 455 -23.02 -2.77 -3.44
N GLN A 456 -22.71 -2.98 -2.17
CA GLN A 456 -22.93 -4.26 -1.50
C GLN A 456 -24.41 -4.63 -1.64
N LYS A 457 -24.72 -5.60 -2.50
CA LYS A 457 -25.87 -6.48 -2.31
C LYS A 457 -25.36 -7.90 -2.22
N LYS A 458 -25.58 -8.49 -1.04
CA LYS A 458 -25.47 -9.93 -0.76
C LYS A 458 -26.18 -10.72 -1.86
N GLY A 459 -25.51 -11.73 -2.40
CA GLY A 459 -26.18 -12.85 -3.05
C GLY A 459 -25.48 -13.41 -4.28
N LYS A 460 -25.00 -14.65 -4.11
CA LYS A 460 -24.71 -15.69 -5.10
C LYS A 460 -23.41 -15.61 -5.93
N ASN A 461 -22.63 -16.67 -5.71
CA ASN A 461 -21.54 -17.17 -6.53
C ASN A 461 -21.99 -17.36 -7.99
N SER A 462 -21.19 -16.82 -8.91
CA SER A 462 -20.92 -17.44 -10.20
C SER A 462 -19.51 -17.04 -10.61
N SER A 463 -18.59 -17.98 -10.42
CA SER A 463 -17.36 -18.08 -11.19
C SER A 463 -17.77 -18.33 -12.63
N ASP A 464 -17.59 -17.35 -13.51
CA ASP A 464 -17.44 -17.51 -14.96
C ASP A 464 -17.39 -16.09 -15.55
N ASP A 465 -16.17 -15.57 -15.72
CA ASP A 465 -15.81 -14.54 -16.70
C ASP A 465 -14.28 -14.37 -16.69
N ALA A 466 -13.58 -15.47 -17.00
CA ALA A 466 -12.17 -15.42 -17.42
C ALA A 466 -12.14 -15.43 -18.95
N ALA A 467 -12.56 -14.33 -19.56
CA ALA A 467 -12.40 -14.13 -21.00
C ALA A 467 -10.99 -13.60 -21.29
N THR A 468 -10.15 -14.50 -21.79
CA THR A 468 -9.05 -14.30 -22.75
C THR A 468 -8.62 -12.84 -22.99
N SER A 469 -7.53 -12.44 -22.35
CA SER A 469 -6.63 -11.39 -22.87
C SER A 469 -5.19 -11.93 -22.86
N GLU A 470 -4.92 -12.80 -23.83
CA GLU A 470 -3.56 -13.04 -24.31
C GLU A 470 -3.08 -11.77 -25.03
N ASP A 471 -2.63 -10.78 -24.26
CA ASP A 471 -1.64 -9.77 -24.66
C ASP A 471 -1.59 -8.65 -23.61
N SER A 472 -0.80 -8.87 -22.55
CA SER A 472 -0.02 -7.78 -21.97
C SER A 472 1.09 -8.34 -21.08
N LYS A 473 2.31 -8.41 -21.62
CA LYS A 473 3.56 -8.37 -20.82
C LYS A 473 3.75 -6.98 -20.16
N SER A 474 2.68 -6.38 -19.67
CA SER A 474 2.76 -5.12 -18.94
C SER A 474 3.20 -5.44 -17.53
N PRO A 475 4.36 -4.94 -17.09
CA PRO A 475 4.91 -5.33 -15.81
C PRO A 475 4.05 -4.69 -14.70
N SER A 476 3.63 -5.51 -13.73
CA SER A 476 2.72 -5.08 -12.67
C SER A 476 3.45 -4.20 -11.66
N ILE A 477 2.92 -3.00 -11.42
CA ILE A 477 3.39 -2.06 -10.41
C ILE A 477 2.81 -2.46 -9.06
N SER A 478 3.68 -2.68 -8.07
CA SER A 478 3.25 -3.05 -6.72
C SER A 478 2.59 -1.88 -5.98
N MET A 479 1.65 -2.18 -5.07
CA MET A 479 1.05 -1.17 -4.19
C MET A 479 2.09 -0.46 -3.32
N ASP A 480 3.14 -1.17 -2.89
CA ASP A 480 4.27 -0.60 -2.14
C ASP A 480 5.00 0.48 -2.96
N LEU A 481 5.29 0.21 -4.23
CA LEU A 481 5.95 1.16 -5.12
C LEU A 481 5.09 2.43 -5.32
N VAL A 482 3.78 2.27 -5.51
CA VAL A 482 2.84 3.42 -5.58
C VAL A 482 2.85 4.21 -4.26
N ALA A 483 2.86 3.53 -3.11
CA ALA A 483 2.87 4.20 -1.81
C ALA A 483 4.16 4.99 -1.58
N ARG A 484 5.33 4.40 -1.88
CA ARG A 484 6.65 5.08 -1.77
C ARG A 484 6.77 6.25 -2.74
N TRP A 485 6.33 6.08 -3.98
CA TRP A 485 6.27 7.16 -4.96
C TRP A 485 5.46 8.35 -4.44
N LYS A 486 4.23 8.11 -3.97
CA LYS A 486 3.33 9.16 -3.47
C LYS A 486 3.90 9.86 -2.24
N ASP A 487 4.45 9.09 -1.30
CA ASP A 487 5.12 9.61 -0.10
C ASP A 487 6.34 10.48 -0.44
N MET A 488 6.93 10.35 -1.63
CA MET A 488 8.07 11.13 -2.08
C MET A 488 7.69 12.38 -2.88
N THR A 489 6.65 12.30 -3.73
CA THR A 489 6.41 13.33 -4.75
C THR A 489 5.21 14.25 -4.46
N THR A 490 4.20 13.78 -3.71
CA THR A 490 2.94 14.52 -3.56
C THR A 490 2.98 15.55 -2.43
N VAL A 491 2.55 16.76 -2.74
CA VAL A 491 2.36 17.87 -1.80
C VAL A 491 0.86 18.13 -1.70
N ASN A 492 0.28 17.95 -0.51
CA ASN A 492 -1.12 18.27 -0.29
C ASN A 492 -1.29 19.76 0.01
N ILE A 493 -2.48 20.29 -0.22
CA ILE A 493 -2.76 21.71 -0.12
C ILE A 493 -4.03 21.95 0.72
N GLU A 494 -3.95 22.95 1.59
CA GLU A 494 -5.08 23.45 2.37
C GLU A 494 -5.27 24.93 2.04
N ILE A 495 -6.47 25.29 1.58
CA ILE A 495 -6.84 26.68 1.26
C ILE A 495 -8.00 27.08 2.16
N LYS A 496 -7.79 28.08 3.02
CA LYS A 496 -8.87 28.69 3.80
C LYS A 496 -9.26 30.02 3.16
N HIS A 497 -10.56 30.29 3.16
CA HIS A 497 -11.12 31.55 2.65
C HIS A 497 -11.76 32.31 3.81
N GLU A 498 -11.82 33.64 3.71
CA GLU A 498 -12.38 34.49 4.75
C GLU A 498 -13.88 34.19 5.00
N GLU A 499 -14.25 33.86 6.24
CA GLU A 499 -15.61 33.42 6.61
C GLU A 499 -16.69 34.50 6.40
N PHE A 500 -16.34 35.77 6.59
CA PHE A 500 -17.31 36.88 6.46
C PHE A 500 -17.78 37.07 5.02
N ALA A 501 -16.87 36.91 4.05
CA ALA A 501 -17.19 36.95 2.62
C ALA A 501 -17.96 35.70 2.17
N TYR A 502 -17.73 34.54 2.79
CA TYR A 502 -18.48 33.31 2.51
C TYR A 502 -19.99 33.46 2.81
N ASN A 503 -20.34 34.03 3.96
CA ASN A 503 -21.74 34.24 4.33
C ASN A 503 -22.45 35.30 3.47
N ALA A 504 -21.73 36.35 3.03
CA ALA A 504 -22.27 37.39 2.15
C ALA A 504 -22.48 36.92 0.69
N VAL A 505 -21.60 36.04 0.18
CA VAL A 505 -21.75 35.42 -1.15
C VAL A 505 -22.90 34.39 -1.15
N VAL A 506 -23.05 33.62 -0.07
CA VAL A 506 -24.22 32.73 0.14
C VAL A 506 -25.53 33.53 0.24
N ALA A 507 -25.48 34.78 0.71
CA ALA A 507 -26.62 35.70 0.77
C ALA A 507 -26.95 36.41 -0.56
N GLY A 508 -26.28 36.07 -1.67
CA GLY A 508 -26.67 36.50 -3.02
C GLY A 508 -25.84 37.63 -3.65
N ASN A 509 -24.72 38.02 -3.07
CA ASN A 509 -23.82 39.01 -3.67
C ASN A 509 -22.71 38.31 -4.49
N VAL A 510 -23.03 37.94 -5.73
CA VAL A 510 -22.30 36.94 -6.55
C VAL A 510 -21.08 37.52 -7.31
N ALA A 511 -20.79 38.82 -7.20
CA ALA A 511 -19.84 39.48 -8.11
C ALA A 511 -18.35 39.35 -7.72
N THR A 512 -18.02 39.08 -6.46
CA THR A 512 -16.63 39.06 -5.98
C THR A 512 -16.22 37.67 -5.47
N PRO A 513 -15.11 37.08 -5.98
CA PRO A 513 -14.59 35.83 -5.45
C PRO A 513 -14.20 35.98 -3.98
N ILE A 514 -14.56 34.98 -3.16
CA ILE A 514 -14.23 34.97 -1.72
C ILE A 514 -12.69 35.01 -1.59
N PRO A 515 -12.11 35.99 -0.86
CA PRO A 515 -10.66 36.10 -0.69
C PRO A 515 -10.05 34.87 -0.02
N ILE A 516 -8.79 34.59 -0.38
CA ILE A 516 -7.99 33.53 0.23
C ILE A 516 -7.35 34.09 1.50
N GLU A 517 -7.66 33.49 2.66
CA GLU A 517 -7.09 33.87 3.95
C GLU A 517 -5.67 33.30 4.10
N TYR A 518 -5.52 32.00 3.82
CA TYR A 518 -4.20 31.37 3.80
C TYR A 518 -4.14 30.16 2.86
N ILE A 519 -2.92 29.87 2.42
CA ILE A 519 -2.55 28.63 1.73
C ILE A 519 -1.48 27.93 2.54
N ARG A 520 -1.73 26.67 2.89
CA ARG A 520 -0.76 25.80 3.56
C ARG A 520 -0.45 24.61 2.67
N LEU A 521 0.82 24.51 2.25
CA LEU A 521 1.36 23.36 1.55
C LEU A 521 1.90 22.34 2.57
N ARG A 522 1.49 21.09 2.43
CA ARG A 522 1.90 19.96 3.27
C ARG A 522 2.85 19.10 2.46
N HIS A 523 4.14 19.37 2.64
CA HIS A 523 5.20 18.64 1.95
C HIS A 523 5.33 17.20 2.48
N PRO A 524 5.86 16.28 1.65
CA PRO A 524 6.37 14.99 2.10
C PRO A 524 7.20 15.08 3.37
N GLN A 525 6.95 14.16 4.31
CA GLN A 525 7.81 14.05 5.50
C GLN A 525 9.23 13.65 5.09
N PRO A 526 10.27 14.08 5.84
CA PRO A 526 11.66 13.73 5.56
C PRO A 526 11.98 12.25 5.86
N PHE A 527 11.00 11.48 6.30
CA PHE A 527 11.05 10.05 6.56
C PHE A 527 9.81 9.36 6.02
N SER A 528 9.85 8.03 5.93
CA SER A 528 8.68 7.22 5.59
C SER A 528 8.06 6.64 6.86
N ARG A 529 6.73 6.78 7.00
CA ARG A 529 5.95 6.12 8.05
C ARG A 529 5.79 4.64 7.71
N VAL A 530 6.82 3.87 8.06
CA VAL A 530 6.89 2.40 7.98
C VAL A 530 7.71 1.85 9.16
N PRO A 531 7.48 0.58 9.58
CA PRO A 531 8.40 -0.14 10.46
C PRO A 531 9.81 -0.11 9.89
N GLN A 532 10.79 0.27 10.69
CA GLN A 532 12.15 0.46 10.20
C GLN A 532 13.23 0.26 11.27
N VAL A 533 14.37 -0.23 10.81
CA VAL A 533 15.64 -0.25 11.55
C VAL A 533 16.42 1.00 11.15
N THR A 534 16.85 1.80 12.13
CA THR A 534 17.60 3.05 11.86
C THR A 534 19.09 2.95 12.21
N ALA A 535 19.44 2.02 13.08
CA ALA A 535 20.81 1.68 13.49
C ALA A 535 20.78 0.28 14.16
N PRO A 536 21.93 -0.36 14.41
CA PRO A 536 21.98 -1.56 15.26
C PRO A 536 21.19 -1.34 16.55
N GLN A 537 20.38 -2.31 16.98
CA GLN A 537 19.55 -2.19 18.20
C GLN A 537 18.52 -1.02 18.22
N HIS A 538 18.31 -0.26 17.14
CA HIS A 538 17.37 0.87 17.09
C HIS A 538 16.21 0.63 16.11
N PHE A 539 14.99 0.54 16.66
CA PHE A 539 13.79 0.15 15.93
C PHE A 539 12.64 1.15 16.12
N HIS A 540 11.91 1.41 15.03
CA HIS A 540 10.80 2.36 15.03
C HIS A 540 9.57 1.75 14.38
N PHE A 541 8.43 1.83 15.08
CA PHE A 541 7.15 1.28 14.61
C PHE A 541 6.09 2.39 14.61
N PRO A 542 5.63 2.86 13.45
CA PRO A 542 4.51 3.77 13.38
C PRO A 542 3.22 3.02 13.73
N ILE A 543 2.34 3.66 14.49
CA ILE A 543 1.09 3.07 14.95
C ILE A 543 -0.07 3.59 14.11
N ALA A 544 -0.94 2.69 13.66
CA ALA A 544 -2.17 3.04 12.98
C ALA A 544 -3.15 3.70 13.96
N ASP A 545 -3.77 4.80 13.55
CA ASP A 545 -4.88 5.38 14.31
C ASP A 545 -6.14 4.53 14.13
N GLN A 546 -6.84 4.24 15.24
CA GLN A 546 -8.17 3.65 15.16
C GLN A 546 -9.07 4.67 14.45
N ALA A 547 -9.51 4.34 13.25
CA ALA A 547 -10.54 5.11 12.59
C ALA A 547 -11.85 4.86 13.35
N ASP A 548 -12.14 5.69 14.35
CA ASP A 548 -13.50 5.76 14.89
C ASP A 548 -14.40 6.17 13.73
N GLN A 549 -15.36 5.31 13.37
CA GLN A 549 -16.24 5.45 12.20
C GLN A 549 -17.14 6.71 12.26
N ASN A 550 -17.04 7.53 13.31
CA ASN A 550 -17.81 8.75 13.53
C ASN A 550 -16.98 10.04 13.52
N GLU A 551 -15.67 10.00 13.28
CA GLU A 551 -14.86 11.22 13.32
C GLU A 551 -14.78 11.91 11.96
N SER A 552 -15.39 13.11 11.89
CA SER A 552 -15.27 14.04 10.77
C SER A 552 -13.80 14.35 10.44
N ALA A 553 -13.51 14.56 9.16
CA ALA A 553 -12.17 14.74 8.56
C ALA A 553 -11.30 15.90 9.12
N ASN A 554 -11.72 16.59 10.19
CA ASN A 554 -11.09 17.80 10.74
C ASN A 554 -10.37 17.59 12.09
N GLN A 555 -10.38 16.41 12.70
CA GLN A 555 -9.52 16.14 13.86
C GLN A 555 -8.16 15.58 13.42
N LYS A 556 -7.10 16.24 13.87
CA LYS A 556 -5.69 15.89 13.59
C LYS A 556 -5.46 14.43 14.01
N LYS A 557 -5.31 13.53 13.03
CA LYS A 557 -4.75 12.18 13.23
C LYS A 557 -3.53 12.30 14.14
N ARG A 558 -3.59 11.69 15.33
CA ARG A 558 -2.49 11.73 16.29
C ARG A 558 -1.48 10.68 15.85
N THR A 559 -0.60 11.08 14.95
CA THR A 559 0.40 10.18 14.42
C THR A 559 1.35 9.71 15.51
N ARG A 560 1.35 8.40 15.82
CA ARG A 560 2.14 7.85 16.92
C ARG A 560 3.24 6.92 16.42
N TRP A 561 4.29 6.79 17.23
CA TRP A 561 5.38 5.85 17.04
C TRP A 561 5.75 5.16 18.35
N ILE A 562 6.26 3.94 18.22
CA ILE A 562 7.08 3.27 19.23
C ILE A 562 8.53 3.41 18.80
N CYS A 563 9.39 3.88 19.70
CA CYS A 563 10.84 3.77 19.59
C CYS A 563 11.32 2.72 20.58
N ALA A 564 11.96 1.66 20.08
CA ALA A 564 12.61 0.64 20.90
C ALA A 564 14.12 0.70 20.61
N HIS A 565 14.92 0.88 21.66
CA HIS A 565 16.38 1.01 21.53
C HIS A 565 17.12 0.49 22.76
N ARG A 566 18.35 0.06 22.58
CA ARG A 566 19.35 -0.08 23.63
C ARG A 566 20.38 1.03 23.43
N ASN A 567 20.85 1.63 24.52
CA ASN A 567 21.98 2.54 24.43
C ASN A 567 23.21 1.68 24.16
N ASP A 568 24.00 2.05 23.16
CA ASP A 568 25.36 1.56 23.07
C ASP A 568 26.01 1.81 24.43
N GLN A 569 26.57 0.77 25.03
CA GLN A 569 27.44 0.96 26.17
C GLN A 569 28.56 1.87 25.70
N LEU A 570 28.48 3.15 26.09
CA LEU A 570 29.67 3.95 26.28
C LEU A 570 30.44 3.24 27.39
N ASP A 571 31.28 2.29 27.00
CA ASP A 571 32.40 1.85 27.80
C ASP A 571 33.22 3.10 28.13
N ASN A 572 33.00 3.59 29.35
CA ASN A 572 33.83 4.59 30.00
C ASN A 572 34.91 3.88 30.81
#